data_AF-A0A512HRV5-F1
#
_entry.id   AF-A0A512HRV5-F1
#
_cell.length_a   1.000
_cell.length_b   1.000
_cell.length_c   1.000
_cell.angle_alpha   90.00
_cell.angle_beta   90.00
_cell.angle_gamma   90.00
#
_symmetry.space_group_name_H-M   'P 1'
#
loop_
_entity.id
_entity.type
_entity.pdbx_description
1 polymer ?
#
loop_
_entity_poly.entity_id
_entity_poly.type
_entity_poly.pdbx_seq_one_letter_code
_entity_poly.pdbx_strand_id
1 'polypeptide(L)'
;MEYIEDRGREFLTVPEAAELTGHARLTVDRAIADGTLQYVAVAPVGRHIVKVLKKHDVLAWFIDPRRERRSDFVARRDARLAELIEADHLFAAELADARSAHLIPA
;
A
#
# COMPACT_ATOMS: atom_id res chain seq x y z
N MET A 1 -23.92 23.80 -2.49
CA MET A 1 -22.72 23.00 -2.15
C MET A 1 -21.63 23.44 -3.08
N GLU A 2 -20.76 24.33 -2.59
CA GLU A 2 -19.68 24.93 -3.36
C GLU A 2 -18.45 24.03 -3.23
N TYR A 3 -18.17 23.27 -4.29
CA TYR A 3 -17.02 22.38 -4.36
C TYR A 3 -15.87 23.13 -5.05
N ILE A 4 -14.76 23.27 -4.30
CA ILE A 4 -13.38 23.37 -4.78
C ILE A 4 -12.91 24.78 -5.19
N GLU A 5 -12.78 25.68 -4.21
CA GLU A 5 -11.77 26.75 -4.23
C GLU A 5 -10.59 26.39 -3.30
N ASP A 6 -9.86 25.30 -3.59
CA ASP A 6 -8.50 25.10 -3.05
C ASP A 6 -7.53 24.80 -4.21
N ARG A 7 -7.59 25.66 -5.24
CA ARG A 7 -6.66 25.68 -6.38
C ARG A 7 -5.41 26.55 -6.13
N GLY A 8 -4.96 26.69 -4.88
CA GLY A 8 -3.90 27.65 -4.53
C GLY A 8 -2.71 27.13 -3.73
N ARG A 9 -2.79 25.96 -3.08
CA ARG A 9 -1.69 25.51 -2.21
C ARG A 9 -0.66 24.71 -2.98
N GLU A 10 0.58 25.19 -2.95
CA GLU A 10 1.77 24.48 -3.47
C GLU A 10 2.09 23.22 -2.66
N PHE A 11 1.69 23.21 -1.38
CA PHE A 11 1.97 22.15 -0.42
C PHE A 11 0.70 21.49 0.09
N LEU A 12 0.78 20.18 0.29
CA LEU A 12 -0.31 19.33 0.78
C LEU A 12 0.19 18.45 1.91
N THR A 13 -0.65 18.18 2.89
CA THR A 13 -0.45 17.14 3.88
C THR A 13 -0.83 15.77 3.30
N VAL A 14 -0.44 14.67 3.97
CA VAL A 14 -0.83 13.30 3.57
C VAL A 14 -2.36 13.14 3.43
N PRO A 15 -3.20 13.63 4.38
CA PRO A 15 -4.66 13.61 4.20
C PRO A 15 -5.15 14.35 2.96
N GLU A 16 -4.64 15.56 2.72
CA GLU A 16 -5.04 16.38 1.56
C GLU A 16 -4.60 15.74 0.24
N ALA A 17 -3.40 15.15 0.19
CA ALA A 17 -2.93 14.39 -0.96
C ALA A 17 -3.79 13.14 -1.22
N ALA A 18 -4.23 12.45 -0.17
CA ALA A 18 -5.11 11.30 -0.27
C ALA A 18 -6.50 11.70 -0.82
N GLU A 19 -7.06 12.80 -0.31
CA GLU A 19 -8.32 13.37 -0.80
C GLU A 19 -8.21 13.83 -2.26
N LEU A 20 -7.12 14.51 -2.62
CA LEU A 20 -6.87 14.99 -3.98
C LEU A 20 -6.76 13.85 -5.01
N THR A 21 -6.17 12.72 -4.61
CA THR A 21 -5.93 11.57 -5.51
C THR A 21 -7.01 10.49 -5.42
N GLY A 22 -7.96 10.62 -4.50
CA GLY A 22 -8.98 9.59 -4.25
C GLY A 22 -8.42 8.29 -3.65
N HIS A 23 -7.22 8.33 -3.09
CA HIS A 23 -6.56 7.16 -2.48
C HIS A 23 -6.74 7.11 -0.97
N ALA A 24 -6.52 5.93 -0.39
CA ALA A 24 -6.41 5.81 1.06
C ALA A 24 -5.13 6.51 1.57
N ARG A 25 -5.19 7.12 2.75
CA ARG A 25 -4.02 7.76 3.41
C ARG A 25 -2.83 6.80 3.52
N LEU A 26 -3.10 5.54 3.84
CA LEU A 26 -2.08 4.48 3.93
C LEU A 26 -1.32 4.28 2.60
N THR A 27 -1.99 4.44 1.46
CA THR A 27 -1.37 4.31 0.14
C THR A 27 -0.35 5.43 -0.10
N VAL A 28 -0.68 6.66 0.32
CA VAL A 28 0.23 7.80 0.24
C VAL A 28 1.42 7.60 1.19
N ASP A 29 1.17 7.16 2.44
CA ASP A 29 2.24 6.88 3.39
C ASP A 29 3.19 5.75 2.93
N ARG A 30 2.65 4.70 2.32
CA ARG A 30 3.46 3.63 1.71
C ARG A 30 4.33 4.15 0.58
N ALA A 31 3.78 4.98 -0.31
CA ALA A 31 4.58 5.56 -1.38
C ALA A 31 5.69 6.46 -0.87
N ILE A 32 5.49 7.14 0.26
CA ILE A 32 6.54 7.88 0.95
C ILE A 32 7.59 6.92 1.52
N ALA A 33 7.17 5.86 2.22
CA ALA A 33 8.07 4.87 2.81
C ALA A 33 8.92 4.15 1.73
N ASP A 34 8.32 3.87 0.57
CA ASP A 34 8.97 3.23 -0.57
C ASP A 34 9.80 4.21 -1.43
N GLY A 35 9.90 5.47 -1.00
CA GLY A 35 10.68 6.53 -1.68
C GLY A 35 10.12 6.97 -3.03
N THR A 36 8.93 6.51 -3.40
CA THR A 36 8.29 6.80 -4.69
C THR A 36 7.59 8.16 -4.69
N LEU A 37 7.31 8.70 -3.49
CA LEU A 37 6.76 10.03 -3.29
C LEU A 37 7.57 10.76 -2.21
N GLN A 38 8.13 11.92 -2.52
CA GLN A 38 8.95 12.67 -1.57
C GLN A 38 8.11 13.65 -0.75
N TYR A 39 8.44 13.76 0.54
CA TYR A 39 7.95 14.82 1.41
C TYR A 39 9.06 15.87 1.59
N VAL A 40 8.68 17.13 1.74
CA VAL A 40 9.60 18.26 1.89
C VAL A 40 9.84 18.63 3.34
N ALA A 41 8.85 18.39 4.20
CA ALA A 41 8.90 18.76 5.59
C ALA A 41 7.99 17.86 6.44
N VAL A 42 8.21 17.92 7.73
CA VAL A 42 7.38 17.29 8.74
C VAL A 42 6.86 18.41 9.64
N ALA A 43 5.54 18.53 9.75
CA ALA A 43 4.88 19.60 10.48
C ALA A 43 4.03 19.02 11.62
N PRO A 44 4.07 19.61 12.83
CA PRO A 44 3.14 19.26 13.89
C PRO A 44 1.77 19.89 13.60
N VAL A 45 0.72 19.07 13.67
CA VAL A 45 -0.69 19.48 13.60
C VAL A 45 -1.39 18.95 14.85
N GLY A 46 -1.50 19.82 15.86
CA GLY A 46 -2.02 19.45 17.18
C GLY A 46 -1.14 18.38 17.85
N ARG A 47 -1.72 17.21 18.16
CA ARG A 47 -1.00 16.06 18.72
C ARG A 47 -0.41 15.12 17.65
N HIS A 48 -0.60 15.43 16.37
CA HIS A 48 -0.18 14.59 15.26
C HIS A 48 0.99 15.22 14.52
N ILE A 49 1.83 14.38 13.93
CA ILE A 49 2.91 14.79 13.04
C ILE A 49 2.50 14.41 11.63
N VAL A 50 2.43 15.39 10.73
CA VAL A 50 2.07 15.17 9.33
C VAL A 50 3.25 15.47 8.42
N LYS A 51 3.36 14.69 7.35
CA LYS A 51 4.33 14.95 6.28
C LYS A 51 3.71 15.93 5.28
N VAL A 52 4.52 16.88 4.85
CA VAL A 52 4.17 17.91 3.88
C VAL A 52 4.79 17.54 2.54
N LEU A 53 3.99 17.55 1.49
CA LEU A 53 4.30 17.14 0.14
C LEU A 53 4.11 18.31 -0.82
N LYS A 54 4.86 18.34 -1.91
CA LYS A 54 4.58 19.25 -3.03
C LYS A 54 3.41 18.72 -3.84
N LYS A 55 2.43 19.56 -4.11
CA LYS A 55 1.24 19.21 -4.91
C LYS A 55 1.63 18.69 -6.29
N HIS A 56 2.61 19.34 -6.93
CA HIS A 56 3.14 18.90 -8.23
C HIS A 56 3.67 17.47 -8.18
N ASP A 57 4.45 17.12 -7.16
CA ASP A 57 5.07 15.80 -7.06
C ASP A 57 4.02 14.71 -6.76
N VAL A 58 3.00 15.04 -5.96
CA VAL A 58 1.83 14.18 -5.74
C VAL A 58 1.08 13.91 -7.04
N LEU A 59 0.83 14.95 -7.85
CA LEU A 59 0.15 14.79 -9.13
C LEU A 59 1.01 14.02 -10.14
N ALA A 60 2.31 14.29 -10.20
CA ALA A 60 3.24 13.54 -11.04
C ALA A 60 3.27 12.05 -10.66
N TRP A 61 3.34 11.75 -9.36
CA TRP A 61 3.26 10.40 -8.82
C TRP A 61 1.93 9.69 -9.11
N PHE A 62 0.83 10.44 -9.13
CA PHE A 62 -0.50 9.91 -9.44
C PHE A 62 -0.65 9.57 -10.92
N ILE A 63 -0.11 10.41 -11.81
CA ILE A 63 -0.26 10.28 -13.26
C ILE A 63 0.78 9.32 -13.88
N ASP A 64 1.84 8.92 -13.14
CA ASP A 64 2.93 8.11 -13.70
C ASP A 64 2.48 6.69 -14.15
N PRO A 65 2.48 6.38 -15.46
CA PRO A 65 2.07 5.08 -15.99
C PRO A 65 3.06 3.94 -15.66
N ARG A 66 4.27 4.23 -15.18
CA ARG A 66 5.19 3.19 -14.67
C ARG A 66 4.70 2.58 -13.37
N ARG A 67 3.81 3.27 -12.67
CA ARG A 67 3.23 2.78 -11.42
C ARG A 67 2.22 1.67 -11.65
N GLU A 68 1.43 1.73 -12.71
CA GLU A 68 0.51 0.65 -13.09
C GLU A 68 1.28 -0.67 -13.27
N ARG A 69 2.42 -0.64 -13.97
CA ARG A 69 3.29 -1.82 -14.13
C ARG A 69 3.91 -2.32 -12.82
N ARG A 70 4.19 -1.44 -11.86
CA ARG A 70 4.74 -1.82 -10.54
C ARG A 70 3.65 -2.39 -9.63
N SER A 71 2.45 -1.84 -9.66
CA SER A 71 1.26 -2.39 -9.01
C SER A 71 0.96 -3.79 -9.53
N ASP A 72 1.04 -4.01 -10.84
CA ASP A 72 0.90 -5.33 -11.46
C ASP A 72 1.96 -6.32 -10.96
N PHE A 73 3.21 -5.88 -10.84
CA PHE A 73 4.29 -6.71 -10.33
C PHE A 73 4.08 -7.11 -8.86
N VAL A 74 3.69 -6.15 -8.01
CA VAL A 74 3.40 -6.42 -6.59
C VAL A 74 2.19 -7.33 -6.46
N ALA A 75 1.12 -7.10 -7.22
CA ALA A 75 -0.05 -7.97 -7.25
C ALA A 75 0.30 -9.41 -7.68
N ARG A 76 1.12 -9.57 -8.73
CA ARG A 76 1.60 -10.90 -9.17
C ARG A 76 2.47 -11.57 -8.11
N ARG A 77 3.34 -10.82 -7.43
CA ARG A 77 4.18 -11.35 -6.35
C ARG A 77 3.33 -11.82 -5.16
N ASP A 78 2.35 -11.02 -4.75
CA ASP A 78 1.50 -11.35 -3.61
C ASP A 78 0.58 -12.53 -3.93
N ALA A 79 0.05 -12.62 -5.16
CA ALA A 79 -0.66 -13.81 -5.63
C ALA A 79 0.21 -15.07 -5.61
N ARG A 80 1.47 -14.97 -6.10
CA ARG A 80 2.44 -16.07 -6.07
C ARG A 80 2.75 -16.53 -4.64
N LEU A 81 2.88 -15.59 -3.70
CA LEU A 81 3.11 -15.92 -2.29
C LEU A 81 1.90 -16.61 -1.66
N ALA A 82 0.68 -16.18 -2.00
CA ALA A 82 -0.54 -16.86 -1.56
C ALA A 82 -0.61 -18.32 -2.08
N GLU A 83 -0.29 -18.55 -3.35
CA GLU A 83 -0.21 -19.91 -3.92
C GLU A 83 0.80 -20.80 -3.17
N LEU A 84 1.96 -20.26 -2.82
CA LEU A 84 3.00 -21.01 -2.09
C LEU A 84 2.57 -21.34 -0.66
N ILE A 85 1.90 -20.40 0.01
CA ILE A 85 1.35 -20.61 1.35
C ILE A 85 0.25 -21.68 1.31
N GLU A 86 -0.66 -21.63 0.34
CA GLU A 86 -1.68 -22.66 0.16
C GLU A 86 -1.09 -24.04 -0.13
N ALA A 87 -0.06 -24.12 -0.97
CA ALA A 87 0.64 -25.37 -1.25
C ALA A 87 1.33 -25.94 0.00
N ASP A 88 1.94 -25.09 0.82
CA ASP A 88 2.56 -25.50 2.09
C ASP A 88 1.50 -26.00 3.10
N HIS A 89 0.35 -25.32 3.19
CA HIS A 89 -0.77 -25.77 4.00
C HIS A 89 -1.35 -27.11 3.54
N LEU A 90 -1.45 -27.33 2.22
CA LEU A 90 -1.91 -28.60 1.66
C LEU A 90 -0.92 -29.73 2.00
N PHE A 91 0.38 -29.49 1.84
CA PHE A 91 1.42 -30.46 2.19
C PHE A 91 1.42 -30.77 3.70
N ALA A 92 1.24 -29.76 4.55
CA ALA A 92 1.12 -29.97 5.99
C ALA A 92 -0.12 -30.78 6.38
N ALA A 93 -1.25 -30.57 5.69
CA ALA A 93 -2.47 -31.34 5.87
C ALA A 93 -2.29 -32.81 5.42
N GLU A 94 -1.68 -33.05 4.26
CA GLU A 94 -1.36 -34.40 3.77
C GLU A 94 -0.43 -35.15 4.74
N LEU A 95 0.58 -34.47 5.30
CA LEU A 95 1.51 -35.07 6.27
C LEU A 95 0.81 -35.42 7.60
N ALA A 96 -0.16 -34.60 8.03
CA ALA A 96 -0.97 -34.86 9.21
C ALA A 96 -1.95 -36.02 8.99
N ASP A 97 -2.53 -36.14 7.80
CA ASP A 97 -3.42 -37.23 7.42
C ASP A 97 -2.66 -38.56 7.29
N ALA A 98 -1.46 -38.55 6.68
CA ALA A 98 -0.57 -39.71 6.60
C ALA A 98 -0.09 -40.20 7.99
N ARG A 99 0.18 -39.28 8.92
CA ARG A 99 0.49 -39.62 10.32
C ARG A 99 -0.70 -40.20 11.06
N SER A 100 -1.91 -39.71 10.78
CA SER A 100 -3.15 -40.26 11.32
C SER A 100 -3.45 -41.65 10.77
N ALA A 101 -3.13 -41.91 9.50
CA ALA A 101 -3.27 -43.22 8.86
C ALA A 101 -2.25 -44.28 9.34
N HIS A 102 -1.10 -43.86 9.89
CA HIS A 102 -0.10 -44.75 10.50
C HIS A 102 -0.27 -44.96 12.02
N LEU A 103 -1.28 -44.34 12.63
CA LEU A 103 -1.73 -44.64 13.99
C LEU A 103 -2.88 -45.66 13.97
N ILE A 104 -2.60 -46.88 13.52
CA ILE A 104 -3.40 -48.06 13.90
C ILE A 104 -2.52 -48.94 14.79
N PRO A 105 -2.58 -48.79 16.13
CA PRO A 105 -2.06 -49.80 17.03
C PRO A 105 -3.13 -50.88 17.30
N ALA A 106 -2.71 -52.13 17.08
CA ALA A 106 -3.23 -53.43 17.54
C ALA A 106 -4.61 -53.89 17.05
#